data_AF-A0A316DW16-F1
#
_entry.id   AF-A0A316DW16-F1
#
_cell.length_a   1.000
_cell.length_b   1.000
_cell.length_c   1.000
_cell.angle_alpha   90.00
_cell.angle_beta   90.00
_cell.angle_gamma   90.00
#
_symmetry.space_group_name_H-M   'P 1'
#
loop_
_entity.id
_entity.type
_entity.pdbx_description
1 polymer ?
#
loop_
_entity_poly.entity_id
_entity_poly.type
_entity_poly.pdbx_seq_one_letter_code
_entity_poly.pdbx_strand_id
1 'polypeptide(L)'
;MRKEEQTEFEKKVLDQFMSGKNLFGKGGAFAPMLKNVIEKALEAEMEGHLNEVQRTKGNKRNGKGKKTIKSGYGTFDIDTPQDRQSSF
;
A
#
# COMPACT_ATOMS: atom_id res chain seq x y z
N MET A 1 13.22 -7.80 10.87
CA MET A 1 12.41 -7.32 11.99
C MET A 1 13.09 -7.78 13.26
N ARG A 2 13.36 -6.89 14.20
CA ARG A 2 13.97 -7.27 15.49
C ARG A 2 12.90 -8.01 16.32
N LYS A 3 13.30 -8.94 17.18
CA LYS A 3 12.35 -9.71 18.04
C LYS A 3 11.43 -8.78 18.87
N GLU A 4 11.95 -7.63 19.28
CA GLU A 4 11.22 -6.61 20.04
C GLU A 4 10.08 -5.99 19.21
N GLU A 5 10.34 -5.63 17.95
CA GLU A 5 9.31 -5.08 17.04
C GLU A 5 8.18 -6.09 16.78
N GLN A 6 8.51 -7.40 16.71
CA GLN A 6 7.51 -8.46 16.53
C GLN A 6 6.59 -8.60 17.74
N THR A 7 7.17 -8.59 18.94
CA THR A 7 6.38 -8.70 20.18
C THR A 7 5.49 -7.49 20.43
N GLU A 8 5.93 -6.28 20.08
CA GLU A 8 5.08 -5.09 20.14
C GLU A 8 3.92 -5.15 19.14
N PHE A 9 4.19 -5.62 17.92
CA PHE A 9 3.16 -5.84 16.91
C PHE A 9 2.10 -6.85 17.38
N GLU A 10 2.54 -8.00 17.91
CA GLU A 10 1.65 -9.03 18.43
C GLU A 10 0.77 -8.51 19.58
N LYS A 11 1.34 -7.75 20.51
CA LYS A 11 0.57 -7.10 21.58
C LYS A 11 -0.51 -6.17 21.02
N LYS A 12 -0.14 -5.31 20.07
CA LYS A 12 -1.09 -4.38 19.44
C LYS A 12 -2.22 -5.11 18.70
N VAL A 13 -1.90 -6.21 18.00
CA VAL A 13 -2.89 -7.05 17.33
C VAL A 13 -3.85 -7.66 18.35
N LEU A 14 -3.32 -8.25 19.43
CA LEU A 14 -4.13 -8.86 20.49
C LEU A 14 -5.04 -7.83 21.17
N ASP A 15 -4.53 -6.66 21.53
CA ASP A 15 -5.33 -5.61 22.17
C ASP A 15 -6.48 -5.13 21.27
N GLN A 16 -6.21 -4.94 19.97
CA GLN A 16 -7.25 -4.52 19.03
C GLN A 16 -8.28 -5.63 18.78
N PHE A 17 -7.82 -6.88 18.69
CA PHE A 17 -8.70 -8.03 18.53
C PHE A 17 -9.62 -8.20 19.76
N MET A 18 -9.07 -8.16 20.96
CA MET A 18 -9.82 -8.29 22.21
C MET A 18 -10.78 -7.11 22.45
N SER A 19 -10.44 -5.91 21.97
CA SER A 19 -11.32 -4.73 22.07
C SER A 19 -12.33 -4.63 20.93
N GLY A 20 -12.36 -5.57 19.97
CA GLY A 20 -13.24 -5.52 18.80
C GLY A 20 -12.96 -4.36 17.85
N LYS A 21 -11.80 -3.71 17.96
CA LYS A 21 -11.41 -2.60 17.08
C LYS A 21 -11.00 -3.14 15.72
N ASN A 22 -11.21 -2.34 14.68
CA ASN A 22 -10.89 -2.74 13.32
C ASN A 22 -9.37 -2.86 13.11
N LEU A 23 -8.93 -4.02 12.64
CA LEU A 23 -7.51 -4.34 12.45
C LEU A 23 -6.91 -3.78 11.16
N PHE A 24 -7.74 -3.49 10.14
CA PHE A 24 -7.29 -3.07 8.81
C PHE A 24 -7.58 -1.59 8.49
N GLY A 25 -8.45 -0.95 9.28
CA GLY A 25 -8.78 0.47 9.12
C GLY A 25 -7.67 1.42 9.58
N LYS A 26 -7.97 2.73 9.57
CA LYS A 26 -7.05 3.77 10.04
C LYS A 26 -6.58 3.50 11.48
N GLY A 27 -5.28 3.24 11.66
CA GLY A 27 -4.69 2.91 12.96
C GLY A 27 -4.78 1.43 13.37
N GLY A 28 -5.34 0.59 12.50
CA GLY A 28 -5.35 -0.86 12.65
C GLY A 28 -3.94 -1.46 12.64
N ALA A 29 -3.74 -2.55 13.36
CA ALA A 29 -2.45 -3.22 13.45
C ALA A 29 -1.98 -3.75 12.09
N PHE A 30 -2.89 -4.28 11.26
CA PHE A 30 -2.58 -4.81 9.93
C PHE A 30 -2.63 -3.76 8.80
N ALA A 31 -3.08 -2.54 9.07
CA ALA A 31 -3.17 -1.49 8.05
C ALA A 31 -1.84 -1.22 7.31
N PRO A 32 -0.66 -1.17 7.97
CA PRO A 32 0.62 -1.00 7.27
C PRO A 32 0.97 -2.18 6.37
N MET A 33 0.59 -3.40 6.77
CA MET A 33 0.85 -4.60 5.98
C MET A 33 -0.02 -4.63 4.73
N LEU A 34 -1.32 -4.32 4.86
CA LEU A 34 -2.23 -4.20 3.73
C LEU A 34 -1.78 -3.10 2.76
N LYS A 35 -1.40 -1.92 3.28
CA LYS A 35 -0.81 -0.82 2.50
C LYS A 35 0.39 -1.32 1.67
N ASN A 36 1.35 -1.96 2.32
CA ASN A 36 2.56 -2.46 1.65
C ASN A 36 2.26 -3.50 0.56
N VAL A 37 1.29 -4.40 0.78
CA VAL A 37 0.92 -5.40 -0.24
C VAL A 37 0.31 -4.73 -1.46
N ILE A 38 -0.61 -3.79 -1.26
CA ILE A 38 -1.28 -3.07 -2.36
C ILE A 38 -0.25 -2.23 -3.14
N GLU A 39 0.62 -1.48 -2.45
CA GLU A 39 1.63 -0.65 -3.11
C GLU A 39 2.61 -1.48 -3.93
N LYS A 40 3.06 -2.63 -3.41
CA LYS A 40 3.94 -3.54 -4.15
C LYS A 40 3.26 -4.15 -5.37
N ALA A 41 1.97 -4.50 -5.25
CA ALA A 41 1.20 -4.99 -6.38
C ALA A 41 1.12 -3.92 -7.49
N LEU A 42 0.79 -2.67 -7.13
CA LEU A 42 0.75 -1.56 -8.08
C LEU A 42 2.13 -1.23 -8.68
N GLU A 43 3.21 -1.35 -7.90
CA GLU A 43 4.56 -1.16 -8.40
C GLU A 43 4.93 -2.20 -9.47
N ALA A 44 4.55 -3.46 -9.26
CA ALA A 44 4.75 -4.54 -10.22
C ALA A 44 3.90 -4.35 -11.48
N GLU A 45 2.64 -3.94 -11.34
CA GLU A 45 1.77 -3.60 -12.47
C GLU A 45 2.35 -2.44 -13.30
N MET A 46 2.84 -1.37 -12.64
CA MET A 46 3.50 -0.24 -13.31
C MET A 46 4.78 -0.67 -14.05
N GLU A 47 5.55 -1.61 -13.49
CA GLU A 47 6.72 -2.15 -14.18
C GLU A 47 6.35 -2.91 -15.45
N GLY A 48 5.26 -3.69 -15.40
CA GLY A 48 4.68 -4.32 -16.59
C GLY A 48 4.11 -3.33 -17.60
N HIS A 49 3.45 -2.26 -17.14
CA HIS A 49 2.91 -1.19 -17.99
C HIS A 49 4.03 -0.47 -18.74
N LEU A 50 5.09 -0.06 -18.04
CA LEU A 50 6.25 0.64 -18.63
C LEU A 50 7.18 -0.32 -19.38
N ASN A 51 6.65 -1.08 -20.34
CA ASN A 51 7.40 -1.95 -21.23
C ASN A 51 8.25 -1.15 -22.25
N GLU A 52 9.01 -1.86 -23.09
CA GLU A 52 9.91 -1.26 -24.08
C GLU A 52 9.19 -0.35 -25.08
N VAL A 53 7.97 -0.70 -25.49
CA VAL A 53 7.16 0.11 -26.40
C VAL A 53 6.77 1.43 -25.76
N GLN A 54 6.31 1.41 -24.49
CA GLN A 54 6.00 2.62 -23.73
C GLN A 54 7.23 3.50 -23.55
N ARG A 55 8.38 2.91 -23.22
CA ARG A 55 9.64 3.65 -23.06
C ARG A 55 10.13 4.28 -24.35
N THR A 56 10.02 3.56 -25.47
CA THR A 56 10.37 4.08 -26.81
C THR A 56 9.47 5.25 -27.22
N LYS A 57 8.19 5.22 -26.83
CA LYS A 57 7.25 6.35 -26.98
C LYS A 57 7.51 7.50 -25.99
N GLY A 58 8.57 7.43 -25.19
CA GLY A 58 8.96 8.45 -24.23
C GLY A 58 8.26 8.39 -22.87
N ASN A 59 7.44 7.35 -22.61
CA ASN A 59 6.77 7.18 -21.33
C ASN A 59 7.73 6.67 -20.25
N LYS A 60 7.66 7.26 -19.05
CA LYS A 60 8.56 6.99 -17.92
C LYS A 60 7.81 7.20 -16.60
N ARG A 61 8.41 6.77 -15.48
CA ARG A 61 7.86 7.03 -14.14
C ARG A 61 7.80 8.54 -13.84
N ASN A 62 6.74 8.96 -13.16
CA ASN A 62 6.48 10.33 -12.73
C ASN A 62 6.17 10.39 -11.21
N GLY A 63 6.98 9.71 -10.41
CA GLY A 63 6.85 9.69 -8.95
C GLY A 63 5.68 8.83 -8.46
N LYS A 64 5.13 9.23 -7.30
CA LYS A 64 4.00 8.56 -6.63
C LYS A 64 2.94 9.59 -6.26
N GLY A 65 1.67 9.24 -6.50
CA GLY A 65 0.51 9.99 -6.05
C GLY A 65 -0.06 9.41 -4.75
N LYS A 66 -0.75 10.23 -3.96
CA LYS A 66 -1.46 9.77 -2.75
C LYS A 66 -2.91 9.49 -3.06
N LYS A 67 -3.43 8.35 -2.59
CA LYS A 67 -4.84 7.98 -2.73
C LYS A 67 -5.39 7.44 -1.42
N THR A 68 -6.52 8.00 -0.99
CA THR A 68 -7.28 7.49 0.16
C THR A 68 -8.30 6.47 -0.32
N ILE A 69 -8.15 5.22 0.11
CA ILE A 69 -9.07 4.12 -0.20
C ILE A 69 -10.13 4.04 0.90
N LYS A 70 -11.39 3.90 0.48
CA LYS A 70 -12.52 3.57 1.37
C LYS A 70 -12.85 2.08 1.16
N SER A 71 -12.77 1.30 2.23
CA SER A 71 -13.09 -0.14 2.24
C SER A 71 -14.13 -0.44 3.32
N GLY A 72 -14.70 -1.66 3.31
CA GLY A 72 -15.58 -2.13 4.38
C GLY A 72 -14.90 -2.16 5.76
N TYR A 73 -13.56 -2.17 5.79
CA TYR A 73 -12.76 -2.14 7.01
C TYR A 73 -12.30 -0.73 7.40
N GLY A 74 -12.81 0.31 6.74
CA GLY A 74 -12.47 1.70 6.99
C GLY A 74 -11.59 2.31 5.89
N THR A 75 -10.99 3.45 6.22
CA THR A 75 -10.23 4.27 5.27
C THR A 75 -8.74 4.22 5.54
N PHE A 76 -7.92 4.07 4.49
CA PHE A 76 -6.47 4.11 4.60
C PHE A 76 -5.84 4.77 3.36
N ASP A 77 -4.64 5.32 3.54
CA ASP A 77 -3.91 6.03 2.51
C ASP A 77 -2.82 5.15 1.90
N ILE A 78 -2.70 5.18 0.57
CA ILE A 78 -1.65 4.50 -0.18
C ILE A 78 -0.95 5.46 -1.13
N ASP A 79 0.29 5.13 -1.47
CA ASP A 79 1.14 5.83 -2.42
C ASP A 79 1.18 5.03 -3.74
N THR A 80 0.47 5.50 -4.76
CA THR A 80 0.32 4.83 -6.06
C THR A 80 1.38 5.31 -7.05
N PRO A 81 2.05 4.42 -7.81
CA PRO A 81 3.00 4.84 -8.84
C PRO A 81 2.27 5.56 -9.99
N GLN A 82 2.94 6.54 -10.62
CA GLN A 82 2.39 7.28 -11.76
C GLN A 82 3.35 7.26 -12.95
N ASP A 83 2.81 7.28 -14.17
CA ASP A 83 3.56 7.44 -15.41
C ASP A 83 3.47 8.88 -15.93
N ARG A 84 4.36 9.25 -16.86
CA ARG A 84 4.45 10.61 -17.39
C ARG A 84 3.29 10.94 -18.31
N GLN A 85 2.74 9.94 -18.99
CA GLN A 85 1.62 10.12 -19.91
C GLN A 85 0.25 10.03 -19.23
N SER A 86 0.20 9.78 -17.91
CA SER A 86 -1.04 9.58 -17.16
C SER A 86 -1.95 8.53 -17.79
N SER A 87 -1.32 7.47 -18.32
CA SER A 87 -2.00 6.36 -19.00
C SER A 87 -2.18 5.13 -18.10
N PHE A 88 -1.63 5.20 -16.87
CA PHE A 88 -1.77 4.21 -15.81
C PHE A 88 -2.09 4.91 -14.48
#